data_AF-A0A934IRD2-F1
#
_entry.id   AF-A0A934IRD2-F1
#
_cell.length_a   1.000
_cell.length_b   1.000
_cell.length_c   1.000
_cell.angle_alpha   90.00
_cell.angle_beta   90.00
_cell.angle_gamma   90.00
#
_symmetry.space_group_name_H-M   'P 1'
#
loop_
_entity.id
_entity.type
_entity.pdbx_description
1 polymer ?
#
loop_
_entity_poly.entity_id
_entity_poly.type
_entity_poly.pdbx_seq_one_letter_code
_entity_poly.pdbx_strand_id
1 'polypeptide(L)'
;MAIDVAPAPHKVLRGKDGWLFLNSGEHRQLDYLTAARTPSAASVGNFHANIARRADRCARAGWPYLHVVFPSKPVIMHEQLPDEVAGEVQSLFRRRYDRGDSRVFYPDALLQARGRIVPVFHKGDTHMTDGSSAIVAREILRRLGVSPPSIEDDFAFRTVPFLGDLQKLVGETTPERITVMTPYRLRATIFDNRDDLPGNTNNIAIIHTANARSDRRLLVFGDSFVRAALLFFAPAFRDILYVRSAHFDAGIAERFGPDFVLTATAERYLAAVDADDDLGATGILDALADSDDYRPDPAFTAALEATLAFVDEPARYAAWAATVEG
;
A
#
# COMPACT_ATOMS: atom_id res chain seq x y z
N MET A 1 29.26 -31.18 -20.55
CA MET A 1 29.79 -29.82 -20.31
C MET A 1 28.98 -29.26 -19.15
N ALA A 2 29.57 -29.21 -17.96
CA ALA A 2 28.90 -28.73 -16.77
C ALA A 2 28.74 -27.21 -16.89
N ILE A 3 27.50 -26.73 -16.80
CA ILE A 3 27.23 -25.30 -16.68
C ILE A 3 27.46 -24.97 -15.20
N ASP A 4 28.56 -24.28 -14.96
CA ASP A 4 28.88 -23.66 -13.69
C ASP A 4 27.88 -22.52 -13.45
N VAL A 5 26.92 -22.73 -12.54
CA VAL A 5 25.96 -21.70 -12.14
C VAL A 5 26.11 -21.45 -10.66
N ALA A 6 27.01 -20.52 -10.31
CA ALA A 6 26.76 -19.59 -9.22
C ALA A 6 27.60 -18.32 -9.43
N PRO A 7 26.92 -17.16 -9.46
CA PRO A 7 27.03 -16.26 -8.32
C PRO A 7 25.65 -16.06 -7.68
N ALA A 8 25.62 -15.66 -6.40
CA ALA A 8 24.39 -15.39 -5.65
C ALA A 8 23.35 -14.61 -6.48
N PRO A 9 22.05 -14.96 -6.45
CA PRO A 9 21.06 -14.23 -7.24
C PRO A 9 21.07 -12.78 -6.76
N HIS A 10 21.39 -11.85 -7.67
CA HIS A 10 21.31 -10.42 -7.36
C HIS A 10 19.89 -10.10 -6.88
N LYS A 11 19.77 -9.29 -5.80
CA LYS A 11 18.45 -8.87 -5.28
C LYS A 11 17.60 -8.15 -6.32
N VAL A 12 18.24 -7.62 -7.35
CA VAL A 12 17.66 -6.86 -8.44
C VAL A 12 17.99 -7.54 -9.78
N LEU A 13 16.98 -7.74 -10.62
CA LEU A 13 17.11 -8.13 -12.02
C LEU A 13 17.20 -6.85 -12.87
N ARG A 14 18.21 -6.77 -13.74
CA ARG A 14 18.32 -5.72 -14.75
C ARG A 14 17.51 -6.14 -15.98
N GLY A 15 16.55 -5.32 -16.36
CA GLY A 15 15.79 -5.45 -17.59
C GLY A 15 16.34 -4.59 -18.73
N LYS A 16 15.55 -4.47 -19.78
CA LYS A 16 15.88 -3.68 -20.97
C LYS A 16 15.99 -2.20 -20.62
N ASP A 17 16.79 -1.47 -21.38
CA ASP A 17 16.99 -0.02 -21.26
C ASP A 17 17.31 0.50 -19.85
N GLY A 18 17.85 -0.35 -18.96
CA GLY A 18 18.17 0.02 -17.58
C GLY A 18 16.97 -0.04 -16.62
N TRP A 19 15.85 -0.67 -16.99
CA TRP A 19 14.79 -0.99 -16.04
C TRP A 19 15.29 -1.93 -14.95
N LEU A 20 14.87 -1.69 -13.71
CA LEU A 20 15.22 -2.53 -12.56
C LEU A 20 13.97 -3.25 -12.05
N PHE A 21 14.13 -4.51 -11.68
CA PHE A 21 13.07 -5.34 -11.11
C PHE A 21 13.55 -6.00 -9.83
N LEU A 22 12.67 -6.13 -8.84
CA LEU A 22 12.97 -6.92 -7.67
C LEU A 22 13.04 -8.41 -8.08
N ASN A 23 14.15 -9.08 -7.76
CA ASN A 23 14.42 -10.47 -8.15
C ASN A 23 14.39 -11.39 -6.93
N SER A 24 15.40 -11.25 -6.07
CA SER A 24 15.58 -12.08 -4.89
C SER A 24 15.61 -11.23 -3.61
N GLY A 25 14.59 -11.43 -2.80
CA GLY A 25 14.51 -10.93 -1.42
C GLY A 25 13.85 -12.02 -0.58
N GLU A 26 13.44 -11.72 0.64
CA GLU A 26 12.74 -12.67 1.52
C GLU A 26 11.53 -13.34 0.82
N HIS A 27 10.87 -12.61 -0.10
CA HIS A 27 9.67 -13.07 -0.79
C HIS A 27 9.90 -13.86 -2.09
N ARG A 28 11.14 -13.94 -2.60
CA ARG A 28 11.51 -14.69 -3.82
C ARG A 28 10.53 -14.47 -5.00
N GLN A 29 10.18 -13.22 -5.26
CA GLN A 29 9.05 -12.84 -6.12
C GLN A 29 9.08 -13.52 -7.49
N LEU A 30 10.22 -13.50 -8.20
CA LEU A 30 10.29 -14.05 -9.55
C LEU A 30 10.01 -15.56 -9.58
N ASP A 31 10.49 -16.33 -8.60
CA ASP A 31 10.22 -17.78 -8.53
C ASP A 31 8.71 -18.08 -8.51
N TYR A 32 7.94 -17.26 -7.80
CA TYR A 32 6.48 -17.41 -7.78
C TYR A 32 5.82 -16.87 -9.03
N LEU A 33 6.37 -15.82 -9.66
CA LEU A 33 5.82 -15.27 -10.89
C LEU A 33 6.07 -16.19 -12.11
N THR A 34 7.21 -16.88 -12.16
CA THR A 34 7.56 -17.87 -13.21
C THR A 34 7.06 -19.28 -12.91
N ALA A 35 6.33 -19.47 -11.82
CA ALA A 35 5.83 -20.77 -11.35
C ALA A 35 6.92 -21.80 -10.97
N ALA A 36 8.18 -21.39 -10.85
CA ALA A 36 9.23 -22.21 -10.23
C ALA A 36 8.92 -22.53 -8.75
N ARG A 37 8.08 -21.70 -8.11
CA ARG A 37 7.47 -21.95 -6.80
C ARG A 37 5.97 -21.76 -6.83
N THR A 38 5.31 -22.43 -5.89
CA THR A 38 3.85 -22.36 -5.68
C THR A 38 3.60 -22.10 -4.21
N PRO A 39 2.68 -21.17 -3.86
CA PRO A 39 2.31 -20.93 -2.47
C PRO A 39 1.65 -22.17 -1.87
N SER A 40 1.77 -22.34 -0.55
CA SER A 40 1.11 -23.45 0.13
C SER A 40 -0.41 -23.36 0.03
N ALA A 41 -1.11 -24.50 0.14
CA ALA A 41 -2.57 -24.51 0.22
C ALA A 41 -3.08 -23.72 1.44
N ALA A 42 -2.31 -23.72 2.55
CA ALA A 42 -2.60 -22.91 3.73
C ALA A 42 -2.56 -21.41 3.41
N SER A 43 -1.53 -20.92 2.69
CA SER A 43 -1.46 -19.51 2.26
C SER A 43 -2.68 -19.09 1.43
N VAL A 44 -3.07 -19.91 0.46
CA VAL A 44 -4.28 -19.66 -0.36
C VAL A 44 -5.55 -19.68 0.51
N GLY A 45 -5.67 -20.66 1.42
CA GLY A 45 -6.79 -20.75 2.36
C GLY A 45 -6.89 -19.53 3.27
N ASN A 46 -5.78 -19.11 3.87
CA ASN A 46 -5.67 -17.96 4.77
C ASN A 46 -6.07 -16.66 4.07
N PHE A 47 -5.61 -16.44 2.84
CA PHE A 47 -6.00 -15.26 2.06
C PHE A 47 -7.53 -15.13 1.95
N HIS A 48 -8.21 -16.19 1.53
CA HIS A 48 -9.66 -16.18 1.37
C HIS A 48 -10.39 -16.09 2.72
N ALA A 49 -9.91 -16.82 3.73
CA ALA A 49 -10.51 -16.81 5.06
C ALA A 49 -10.39 -15.42 5.72
N ASN A 50 -9.23 -14.77 5.61
CA ASN A 50 -9.01 -13.42 6.10
C ASN A 50 -9.97 -12.42 5.43
N ILE A 51 -10.05 -12.41 4.10
CA ILE A 51 -10.95 -11.50 3.36
C ILE A 51 -12.41 -11.73 3.76
N ALA A 52 -12.84 -12.99 3.89
CA ALA A 52 -14.21 -13.30 4.32
C ALA A 52 -14.48 -12.79 5.75
N ARG A 53 -13.61 -13.09 6.72
CA ARG A 53 -13.76 -12.65 8.11
C ARG A 53 -13.75 -11.13 8.25
N ARG A 54 -12.83 -10.46 7.55
CA ARG A 54 -12.73 -8.99 7.52
C ARG A 54 -14.00 -8.38 6.95
N ALA A 55 -14.48 -8.89 5.82
CA ALA A 55 -15.71 -8.43 5.19
C ALA A 55 -16.94 -8.62 6.10
N ASP A 56 -17.08 -9.79 6.73
CA ASP A 56 -18.19 -10.07 7.65
C ASP A 56 -18.17 -9.14 8.86
N ARG A 57 -16.98 -8.87 9.42
CA ARG A 57 -16.81 -7.91 10.51
C ARG A 57 -17.20 -6.50 10.08
N CYS A 58 -16.66 -6.03 8.96
CA CYS A 58 -16.96 -4.70 8.44
C CYS A 58 -18.46 -4.55 8.12
N ALA A 59 -19.09 -5.58 7.54
CA ALA A 59 -20.53 -5.59 7.26
C ALA A 59 -21.38 -5.49 8.54
N ARG A 60 -21.02 -6.20 9.62
CA ARG A 60 -21.71 -6.09 10.92
C ARG A 60 -21.58 -4.70 11.54
N ALA A 61 -20.46 -4.01 11.30
CA ALA A 61 -20.21 -2.67 11.80
C ALA A 61 -20.69 -1.56 10.84
N GLY A 62 -21.19 -1.90 9.65
CA GLY A 62 -21.66 -0.94 8.65
C GLY A 62 -20.55 -0.25 7.86
N TRP A 63 -19.33 -0.80 7.83
CA TRP A 63 -18.18 -0.24 7.10
C TRP A 63 -18.05 -0.89 5.72
N PRO A 64 -18.26 -0.20 4.59
CA PRO A 64 -17.92 -0.73 3.28
C PRO A 64 -16.44 -1.10 3.20
N TYR A 65 -16.18 -2.30 2.66
CA TYR A 65 -14.87 -2.95 2.69
C TYR A 65 -14.38 -3.30 1.29
N LEU A 66 -13.09 -3.08 1.03
CA LEU A 66 -12.40 -3.55 -0.16
C LEU A 66 -11.02 -4.09 0.20
N HIS A 67 -10.65 -5.22 -0.39
CA HIS A 67 -9.27 -5.70 -0.43
C HIS A 67 -8.64 -5.39 -1.79
N VAL A 68 -7.42 -4.87 -1.81
CA VAL A 68 -6.69 -4.58 -3.04
C VAL A 68 -5.41 -5.39 -3.10
N VAL A 69 -5.23 -6.12 -4.19
CA VAL A 69 -3.96 -6.76 -4.51
C VAL A 69 -3.25 -5.88 -5.54
N PHE A 70 -2.11 -5.28 -5.20
CA PHE A 70 -1.34 -4.48 -6.16
C PHE A 70 -0.48 -5.41 -7.04
N PRO A 71 -0.58 -5.34 -8.38
CA PRO A 71 0.20 -6.18 -9.28
C PRO A 71 1.70 -5.97 -9.11
N SER A 72 2.44 -7.06 -9.26
CA SER A 72 3.89 -7.04 -9.32
C SER A 72 4.37 -6.27 -10.55
N LYS A 73 5.40 -5.42 -10.40
CA LYS A 73 6.02 -4.69 -11.52
C LYS A 73 6.37 -5.59 -12.74
N PRO A 74 6.99 -6.78 -12.58
CA PRO A 74 7.23 -7.69 -13.71
C PRO A 74 5.96 -8.11 -14.50
N VAL A 75 4.81 -8.21 -13.83
CA VAL A 75 3.54 -8.63 -14.46
C VAL A 75 2.99 -7.54 -15.37
N ILE A 76 3.20 -6.27 -15.02
CA ILE A 76 2.68 -5.13 -15.77
C ILE A 76 3.71 -4.61 -16.78
N MET A 77 4.97 -4.47 -16.36
CA MET A 77 6.07 -3.98 -17.19
C MET A 77 6.76 -5.14 -17.94
N HIS A 78 5.97 -6.06 -18.47
CA HIS A 78 6.43 -7.31 -19.07
C HIS A 78 7.40 -7.09 -20.24
N GLU A 79 7.14 -6.09 -21.08
CA GLU A 79 7.96 -5.76 -22.25
C GLU A 79 9.38 -5.28 -21.88
N GLN A 80 9.56 -4.81 -20.64
CA GLN A 80 10.82 -4.28 -20.13
C GLN A 80 11.68 -5.33 -19.42
N LEU A 81 11.17 -6.55 -19.23
CA LEU A 81 11.96 -7.69 -18.76
C LEU A 81 12.90 -8.19 -19.86
N PRO A 82 14.00 -8.90 -19.50
CA PRO A 82 14.75 -9.70 -20.45
C PRO A 82 13.85 -10.74 -21.12
N ASP A 83 14.08 -11.04 -22.40
CA ASP A 83 13.18 -11.89 -23.20
C ASP A 83 13.03 -13.30 -22.63
N GLU A 84 14.11 -13.84 -22.04
CA GLU A 84 14.15 -15.16 -21.44
C GLU A 84 13.26 -15.26 -20.19
N VAL A 85 13.12 -14.15 -19.45
CA VAL A 85 12.31 -14.08 -18.22
C VAL A 85 10.88 -13.68 -18.55
N ALA A 86 10.69 -12.77 -19.52
CA ALA A 86 9.39 -12.25 -19.90
C ALA A 86 8.41 -13.39 -20.21
N GLY A 87 8.78 -14.34 -21.08
CA GLY A 87 7.90 -15.43 -21.50
C GLY A 87 7.39 -16.35 -20.37
N GLU A 88 8.04 -16.34 -19.21
CA GLU A 88 7.66 -17.18 -18.06
C GLU A 88 6.83 -16.41 -17.02
N VAL A 89 6.93 -15.08 -16.97
CA VAL A 89 6.31 -14.27 -15.93
C VAL A 89 4.79 -14.23 -16.09
N GLN A 90 4.10 -14.68 -15.06
CA GLN A 90 2.65 -14.64 -14.97
C GLN A 90 2.23 -14.07 -13.59
N SER A 91 1.03 -13.49 -13.51
CA SER A 91 0.48 -13.03 -12.22
C SER A 91 0.26 -14.20 -11.25
N LEU A 92 0.87 -14.15 -10.07
CA LEU A 92 0.63 -15.11 -9.00
C LEU A 92 -0.82 -15.04 -8.52
N PHE A 93 -1.35 -13.83 -8.36
CA PHE A 93 -2.72 -13.61 -7.93
C PHE A 93 -3.72 -14.29 -8.88
N ARG A 94 -3.64 -13.98 -10.18
CA ARG A 94 -4.54 -14.57 -11.19
C ARG A 94 -4.45 -16.09 -11.25
N ARG A 95 -3.26 -16.68 -11.09
CA ARG A 95 -3.08 -18.13 -11.18
C ARG A 95 -3.55 -18.91 -9.95
N ARG A 96 -3.46 -18.32 -8.76
CA ARG A 96 -3.58 -19.06 -7.49
C ARG A 96 -4.63 -18.53 -6.52
N TYR A 97 -5.00 -17.26 -6.60
CA TYR A 97 -5.84 -16.57 -5.62
C TYR A 97 -7.11 -15.98 -6.21
N ASP A 98 -7.15 -15.69 -7.51
CA ASP A 98 -8.34 -15.11 -8.11
C ASP A 98 -9.48 -16.13 -8.21
N ARG A 99 -10.57 -15.84 -7.50
CA ARG A 99 -11.83 -16.61 -7.51
C ARG A 99 -13.03 -15.78 -7.97
N GLY A 100 -12.80 -14.59 -8.54
CA GLY A 100 -13.87 -13.68 -8.93
C GLY A 100 -14.62 -13.06 -7.75
N ASP A 101 -14.00 -13.00 -6.57
CA ASP A 101 -14.58 -12.38 -5.38
C ASP A 101 -14.64 -10.85 -5.57
N SER A 102 -15.86 -10.29 -5.57
CA SER A 102 -16.08 -8.85 -5.79
C SER A 102 -15.48 -7.96 -4.70
N ARG A 103 -15.14 -8.54 -3.53
CA ARG A 103 -14.47 -7.85 -2.43
C ARG A 103 -12.98 -7.66 -2.68
N VAL A 104 -12.42 -8.30 -3.71
CA VAL A 104 -11.01 -8.20 -4.09
C VAL A 104 -10.89 -7.44 -5.40
N PHE A 105 -10.07 -6.39 -5.39
CA PHE A 105 -9.72 -5.62 -6.58
C PHE A 105 -8.25 -5.86 -6.96
N TYR A 106 -8.05 -6.28 -8.20
CA TYR A 106 -6.73 -6.43 -8.82
C TYR A 106 -6.66 -5.53 -10.06
N PRO A 107 -5.94 -4.38 -10.01
CA PRO A 107 -5.94 -3.35 -11.06
C PRO A 107 -5.04 -3.67 -12.27
N ASP A 108 -4.77 -4.93 -12.59
CA ASP A 108 -3.86 -5.30 -13.69
C ASP A 108 -4.32 -4.76 -15.06
N ALA A 109 -5.57 -4.99 -15.45
CA ALA A 109 -6.11 -4.55 -16.73
C ALA A 109 -6.09 -3.01 -16.85
N LEU A 110 -6.40 -2.33 -15.73
CA LEU A 110 -6.36 -0.87 -15.64
C LEU A 110 -4.93 -0.34 -15.85
N LEU A 111 -3.95 -0.97 -15.19
CA LEU A 111 -2.54 -0.58 -15.30
C LEU A 111 -1.94 -0.97 -16.66
N GLN A 112 -2.29 -2.11 -17.24
CA GLN A 112 -1.86 -2.51 -18.58
C GLN A 112 -2.40 -1.56 -19.65
N ALA A 113 -3.68 -1.16 -19.56
CA ALA A 113 -4.27 -0.20 -20.49
C ALA A 113 -3.55 1.15 -20.42
N ARG A 114 -3.22 1.63 -19.20
CA ARG A 114 -2.44 2.85 -19.00
C ARG A 114 -0.99 2.71 -19.52
N GLY A 115 -0.38 1.55 -19.31
CA GLY A 115 0.99 1.21 -19.71
C GLY A 115 1.26 1.37 -21.20
N ARG A 116 0.22 1.26 -22.05
CA ARG A 116 0.30 1.51 -23.49
C ARG A 116 0.52 2.97 -23.86
N ILE A 117 0.29 3.89 -22.92
CA ILE A 117 0.35 5.35 -23.15
C ILE A 117 1.53 5.94 -22.38
N VAL A 118 1.69 5.56 -21.11
CA VAL A 118 2.73 6.09 -20.22
C VAL A 118 3.25 5.00 -19.26
N PRO A 119 4.52 5.11 -18.80
CA PRO A 119 5.05 4.21 -17.78
C PRO A 119 4.20 4.20 -16.50
N VAL A 120 3.86 3.00 -16.02
CA VAL A 120 3.03 2.84 -14.81
C VAL A 120 3.83 2.55 -13.55
N PHE A 121 5.10 2.17 -13.70
CA PHE A 121 6.09 2.06 -12.63
C PHE A 121 7.25 3.00 -12.87
N HIS A 122 7.92 3.40 -11.79
CA HIS A 122 9.21 4.05 -11.90
C HIS A 122 10.27 3.05 -12.37
N LYS A 123 11.19 3.49 -13.22
CA LYS A 123 12.17 2.60 -13.87
C LYS A 123 13.13 1.97 -12.86
N GLY A 124 13.66 2.79 -11.97
CA GLY A 124 14.59 2.42 -10.91
C GLY A 124 13.98 2.07 -9.54
N ASP A 125 12.66 1.89 -9.44
CA ASP A 125 11.97 1.67 -8.16
C ASP A 125 10.94 0.51 -8.26
N THR A 126 10.58 -0.08 -7.13
CA THR A 126 9.54 -1.11 -7.06
C THR A 126 8.11 -0.57 -7.22
N HIS A 127 7.87 0.71 -6.96
CA HIS A 127 6.54 1.31 -6.87
C HIS A 127 6.05 1.90 -8.20
N MET A 128 4.73 2.07 -8.23
CA MET A 128 4.01 2.73 -9.30
C MET A 128 4.34 4.22 -9.38
N THR A 129 4.15 4.83 -10.55
CA THR A 129 4.17 6.30 -10.69
C THR A 129 2.98 6.94 -9.99
N ASP A 130 3.10 8.20 -9.55
CA ASP A 130 1.99 8.97 -8.97
C ASP A 130 0.73 8.93 -9.84
N GLY A 131 0.88 9.10 -11.16
CA GLY A 131 -0.25 9.03 -12.08
C GLY A 131 -0.94 7.66 -12.11
N SER A 132 -0.21 6.58 -11.80
CA SER A 132 -0.77 5.23 -11.72
C SER A 132 -1.40 4.97 -10.35
N SER A 133 -0.75 5.42 -9.27
CA SER A 133 -1.33 5.42 -7.93
C SER A 133 -2.65 6.22 -7.89
N ALA A 134 -2.70 7.38 -8.55
CA ALA A 134 -3.88 8.22 -8.64
C ALA A 134 -5.06 7.53 -9.36
N ILE A 135 -4.81 6.86 -10.50
CA ILE A 135 -5.90 6.17 -11.22
C ILE A 135 -6.41 4.94 -10.46
N VAL A 136 -5.51 4.22 -9.76
CA VAL A 136 -5.90 3.08 -8.93
C VAL A 136 -6.70 3.56 -7.71
N ALA A 137 -6.26 4.64 -7.05
CA ALA A 137 -6.99 5.25 -5.94
C ALA A 137 -8.39 5.71 -6.37
N ARG A 138 -8.53 6.36 -7.55
CA ARG A 138 -9.83 6.76 -8.09
C ARG A 138 -10.75 5.57 -8.35
N GLU A 139 -10.22 4.44 -8.82
CA GLU A 139 -11.02 3.24 -9.02
C GLU A 139 -11.41 2.55 -7.70
N ILE A 140 -10.53 2.56 -6.70
CA ILE A 140 -10.84 2.12 -5.34
C ILE A 140 -11.99 2.95 -4.76
N LEU A 141 -11.94 4.28 -4.89
CA LEU A 141 -13.02 5.17 -4.44
C LEU A 141 -14.36 4.80 -5.08
N ARG A 142 -14.40 4.61 -6.41
CA ARG A 142 -15.64 4.20 -7.10
C ARG A 142 -16.20 2.88 -6.57
N ARG A 143 -15.34 1.89 -6.34
CA ARG A 143 -15.72 0.58 -5.82
C ARG A 143 -16.25 0.64 -4.39
N LEU A 144 -15.75 1.59 -3.60
CA LEU A 144 -16.28 1.91 -2.28
C LEU A 144 -17.54 2.79 -2.33
N GLY A 145 -18.05 3.13 -3.52
CA GLY A 145 -19.23 4.00 -3.66
C GLY A 145 -18.94 5.48 -3.40
N VAL A 146 -17.68 5.91 -3.48
CA VAL A 146 -17.24 7.29 -3.31
C VAL A 146 -16.92 7.90 -4.68
N SER A 147 -17.57 9.03 -4.99
CA SER A 147 -17.25 9.80 -6.21
C SER A 147 -15.81 10.32 -6.14
N PRO A 148 -14.93 9.91 -7.07
CA PRO A 148 -13.52 10.28 -6.99
C PRO A 148 -13.30 11.74 -7.39
N PRO A 149 -12.70 12.56 -6.50
CA PRO A 149 -12.24 13.92 -6.79
C PRO A 149 -11.45 14.05 -8.09
N SER A 150 -11.65 15.14 -8.84
CA SER A 150 -10.77 15.42 -9.97
C SER A 150 -9.35 15.64 -9.48
N ILE A 151 -8.37 15.14 -10.23
CA ILE A 151 -6.96 15.24 -9.82
C ILE A 151 -6.48 16.68 -9.94
N GLU A 152 -6.86 17.34 -11.03
CA GLU A 152 -6.44 18.67 -11.40
C GLU A 152 -7.00 19.74 -10.45
N ASP A 153 -8.06 19.42 -9.71
CA ASP A 153 -8.63 20.31 -8.69
C ASP A 153 -7.65 20.53 -7.53
N ASP A 154 -6.91 19.48 -7.16
CA ASP A 154 -6.19 19.39 -5.88
C ASP A 154 -4.68 19.22 -6.01
N PHE A 155 -4.21 18.70 -7.17
CA PHE A 155 -2.80 18.36 -7.42
C PHE A 155 -2.20 19.14 -8.58
N ALA A 156 -0.94 19.53 -8.39
CA ALA A 156 -0.09 20.12 -9.42
C ALA A 156 0.99 19.13 -9.84
N PHE A 157 1.33 19.12 -11.13
CA PHE A 157 2.36 18.24 -11.69
C PHE A 157 3.72 18.93 -11.63
N ARG A 158 4.74 18.24 -11.12
CA ARG A 158 6.11 18.75 -11.05
C ARG A 158 7.10 17.69 -11.49
N THR A 159 8.17 18.11 -12.14
CA THR A 159 9.28 17.21 -12.48
C THR A 159 10.41 17.37 -11.48
N VAL A 160 10.72 16.30 -10.74
CA VAL A 160 11.70 16.30 -9.65
C VAL A 160 12.77 15.23 -9.87
N PRO A 161 13.99 15.41 -9.35
CA PRO A 161 14.96 14.32 -9.27
C PRO A 161 14.47 13.27 -8.26
N PHE A 162 14.59 12.00 -8.62
CA PHE A 162 14.18 10.86 -7.78
C PHE A 162 15.17 9.72 -7.94
N LEU A 163 15.57 9.14 -6.81
CA LEU A 163 16.43 7.96 -6.75
C LEU A 163 15.63 6.82 -6.13
N GLY A 164 15.31 5.82 -6.95
CA GLY A 164 14.45 4.70 -6.57
C GLY A 164 15.10 3.71 -5.61
N ASP A 165 14.28 2.90 -4.94
CA ASP A 165 14.73 1.88 -4.00
C ASP A 165 15.63 0.82 -4.65
N LEU A 166 15.31 0.36 -5.87
CA LEU A 166 16.13 -0.60 -6.61
C LEU A 166 17.45 0.02 -7.06
N GLN A 167 17.47 1.30 -7.44
CA GLN A 167 18.72 2.01 -7.76
C GLN A 167 19.64 2.06 -6.55
N LYS A 168 19.12 2.42 -5.38
CA LYS A 168 19.87 2.41 -4.11
C LYS A 168 20.42 1.02 -3.82
N LEU A 169 19.62 -0.03 -4.03
CA LEU A 169 20.03 -1.42 -3.81
C LEU A 169 21.18 -1.88 -4.72
N VAL A 170 21.27 -1.35 -5.94
CA VAL A 170 22.38 -1.65 -6.88
C VAL A 170 23.53 -0.62 -6.81
N GLY A 171 23.49 0.30 -5.86
CA GLY A 171 24.53 1.32 -5.67
C GLY A 171 24.54 2.44 -6.71
N GLU A 172 23.46 2.61 -7.47
CA GLU A 172 23.32 3.74 -8.39
C GLU A 172 23.04 5.03 -7.59
N THR A 173 23.70 6.12 -8.00
CA THR A 173 23.62 7.43 -7.31
C THR A 173 23.01 8.54 -8.17
N THR A 174 22.80 8.29 -9.46
CA THR A 174 22.25 9.27 -10.39
C THR A 174 20.72 9.21 -10.37
N PRO A 175 20.03 10.28 -9.93
CA PRO A 175 18.57 10.31 -9.91
C PRO A 175 18.01 10.46 -11.32
N GLU A 176 16.84 9.86 -11.55
CA GLU A 176 16.02 10.09 -12.73
C GLU A 176 15.12 11.32 -12.53
N ARG A 177 14.65 11.91 -13.62
CA ARG A 177 13.62 12.95 -13.56
C ARG A 177 12.24 12.33 -13.73
N ILE A 178 11.44 12.37 -12.67
CA ILE A 178 10.08 11.82 -12.68
C ILE A 178 9.05 12.94 -12.53
N THR A 179 7.84 12.71 -13.02
CA THR A 179 6.69 13.56 -12.71
C THR A 179 6.03 13.09 -11.43
N VAL A 180 5.91 13.99 -10.46
CA VAL A 180 5.16 13.81 -9.21
C VAL A 180 3.94 14.72 -9.19
N MET A 181 2.97 14.37 -8.36
CA MET A 181 1.72 15.06 -8.17
C MET A 181 1.68 15.61 -6.74
N THR A 182 1.90 16.90 -6.59
CA THR A 182 1.97 17.56 -5.28
C THR A 182 0.64 18.24 -4.96
N PRO A 183 0.04 18.01 -3.78
CA PRO A 183 -1.14 18.75 -3.39
C PRO A 183 -0.85 20.24 -3.32
N TYR A 184 -1.73 21.08 -3.89
CA TYR A 184 -1.59 22.54 -3.84
C TYR A 184 -2.81 23.26 -3.27
N ARG A 185 -3.98 22.61 -3.27
CA ARG A 185 -5.20 23.12 -2.60
C ARG A 185 -5.57 22.36 -1.34
N LEU A 186 -5.03 21.17 -1.12
CA LEU A 186 -5.33 20.38 0.07
C LEU A 186 -4.65 20.99 1.30
N ARG A 187 -5.46 21.33 2.30
CA ARG A 187 -5.00 21.66 3.65
C ARG A 187 -4.86 20.36 4.44
N ALA A 188 -3.93 19.52 4.01
CA ALA A 188 -3.66 18.22 4.60
C ALA A 188 -2.42 18.28 5.51
N THR A 189 -2.59 17.85 6.75
CA THR A 189 -1.50 17.66 7.72
C THR A 189 -1.25 16.17 7.88
N ILE A 190 0.02 15.77 7.76
CA ILE A 190 0.45 14.37 7.85
C ILE A 190 1.22 14.19 9.15
N PHE A 191 0.79 13.22 9.94
CA PHE A 191 1.50 12.75 11.13
C PHE A 191 1.98 11.33 10.87
N ASP A 192 3.25 11.05 11.13
CA ASP A 192 3.86 9.79 10.72
C ASP A 192 4.96 9.38 11.68
N ASN A 193 4.90 8.15 12.21
CA ASN A 193 5.94 7.61 13.10
C ASN A 193 7.10 6.95 12.34
N ARG A 194 7.14 7.03 11.00
CA ARG A 194 8.12 6.26 10.20
C ARG A 194 9.56 6.56 10.60
N ASP A 195 9.87 7.81 10.90
CA ASP A 195 11.23 8.24 11.25
C ASP A 195 11.63 7.79 12.67
N ASP A 196 10.65 7.44 13.50
CA ASP A 196 10.83 6.93 14.86
C ASP A 196 10.94 5.38 14.91
N LEU A 197 11.02 4.73 13.74
CA LEU A 197 11.05 3.28 13.61
C LEU A 197 12.34 2.80 12.91
N PRO A 198 12.96 1.69 13.39
CA PRO A 198 14.17 1.13 12.76
C PRO A 198 13.91 0.58 11.34
N GLY A 199 12.66 0.30 11.01
CA GLY A 199 12.21 -0.23 9.74
C GLY A 199 10.80 0.27 9.40
N ASN A 200 10.16 -0.33 8.40
CA ASN A 200 8.80 0.06 8.01
C ASN A 200 7.71 -0.69 8.77
N THR A 201 8.03 -1.76 9.50
CA THR A 201 7.10 -2.50 10.36
C THR A 201 6.50 -1.59 11.43
N ASN A 202 5.21 -1.75 11.72
CA ASN A 202 4.44 -0.93 12.66
C ASN A 202 4.36 0.56 12.31
N ASN A 203 4.67 0.94 11.05
CA ASN A 203 4.45 2.29 10.60
C ASN A 203 2.95 2.63 10.61
N ILE A 204 2.60 3.70 11.31
CA ILE A 204 1.28 4.31 11.33
C ILE A 204 1.41 5.73 10.79
N ALA A 205 0.49 6.10 9.91
CA ALA A 205 0.39 7.46 9.41
C ALA A 205 -1.06 7.94 9.44
N ILE A 206 -1.23 9.21 9.78
CA ILE A 206 -2.51 9.89 9.86
C ILE A 206 -2.47 11.07 8.91
N ILE A 207 -3.46 11.15 8.02
CA ILE A 207 -3.67 12.32 7.18
C ILE A 207 -4.97 12.97 7.61
N HIS A 208 -4.88 14.18 8.14
CA HIS A 208 -6.03 15.02 8.47
C HIS A 208 -6.17 16.13 7.42
N THR A 209 -7.33 16.22 6.77
CA THR A 209 -7.56 17.16 5.66
C THR A 209 -8.68 18.14 6.00
N ALA A 210 -8.31 19.37 6.38
CA ALA A 210 -9.22 20.40 6.86
C ALA A 210 -10.32 20.79 5.84
N ASN A 211 -9.99 20.70 4.55
CA ASN A 211 -10.89 21.01 3.44
C ASN A 211 -11.26 19.79 2.60
N ALA A 212 -11.31 18.59 3.21
CA ALA A 212 -11.84 17.40 2.56
C ALA A 212 -13.31 17.62 2.11
N ARG A 213 -13.69 16.97 1.00
CA ARG A 213 -15.06 17.05 0.45
C ARG A 213 -16.11 16.33 1.30
N SER A 214 -15.70 15.56 2.31
CA SER A 214 -16.59 14.97 3.31
C SER A 214 -15.92 14.91 4.68
N ASP A 215 -16.72 14.69 5.72
CA ASP A 215 -16.29 14.41 7.09
C ASP A 215 -15.92 12.94 7.32
N ARG A 216 -16.09 12.09 6.30
CA ARG A 216 -15.90 10.65 6.39
C ARG A 216 -14.45 10.23 6.55
N ARG A 217 -14.23 9.05 7.12
CA ARG A 217 -12.92 8.57 7.61
C ARG A 217 -12.57 7.23 6.97
N LEU A 218 -11.31 7.09 6.53
CA LEU A 218 -10.80 5.90 5.85
C LEU A 218 -9.75 5.20 6.72
N LEU A 219 -9.97 3.93 7.03
CA LEU A 219 -8.98 3.07 7.65
C LEU A 219 -8.29 2.21 6.59
N VAL A 220 -6.96 2.20 6.58
CA VAL A 220 -6.14 1.46 5.63
C VAL A 220 -5.16 0.54 6.37
N PHE A 221 -5.28 -0.77 6.18
CA PHE A 221 -4.22 -1.71 6.53
C PHE A 221 -3.51 -2.18 5.27
N GLY A 222 -2.18 -2.06 5.20
CA GLY A 222 -1.47 -2.63 4.06
C GLY A 222 0.01 -2.37 4.02
N ASP A 223 0.51 -2.08 2.82
CA ASP A 223 1.93 -1.92 2.54
C ASP A 223 2.30 -0.61 1.84
N SER A 224 3.57 -0.50 1.47
CA SER A 224 4.11 0.69 0.83
C SER A 224 3.41 1.07 -0.48
N PHE A 225 2.73 0.14 -1.17
CA PHE A 225 1.98 0.43 -2.39
C PHE A 225 0.72 1.25 -2.10
N VAL A 226 -0.08 0.85 -1.11
CA VAL A 226 -1.25 1.65 -0.71
C VAL A 226 -0.80 2.93 -0.01
N ARG A 227 0.32 2.88 0.73
CA ARG A 227 0.92 4.05 1.37
C ARG A 227 1.26 5.15 0.34
N ALA A 228 1.85 4.78 -0.79
CA ALA A 228 2.16 5.69 -1.89
C ALA A 228 0.90 6.31 -2.55
N ALA A 229 -0.28 5.75 -2.30
CA ALA A 229 -1.54 6.24 -2.85
C ALA A 229 -2.36 7.10 -1.85
N LEU A 230 -1.96 7.22 -0.58
CA LEU A 230 -2.79 7.80 0.49
C LEU A 230 -3.26 9.23 0.18
N LEU A 231 -2.36 10.07 -0.36
CA LEU A 231 -2.69 11.45 -0.69
C LEU A 231 -3.80 11.54 -1.74
N PHE A 232 -3.97 10.57 -2.63
CA PHE A 232 -5.05 10.58 -3.63
C PHE A 232 -6.42 10.25 -3.05
N PHE A 233 -6.49 9.74 -1.81
CA PHE A 233 -7.73 9.59 -1.05
C PHE A 233 -8.05 10.83 -0.21
N ALA A 234 -7.04 11.61 0.18
CA ALA A 234 -7.18 12.77 1.08
C ALA A 234 -8.24 13.80 0.66
N PRO A 235 -8.47 14.10 -0.63
CA PRO A 235 -9.52 15.05 -0.98
C PRO A 235 -10.95 14.55 -0.71
N ALA A 236 -11.13 13.23 -0.50
CA ALA A 236 -12.43 12.61 -0.25
C ALA A 236 -12.74 12.38 1.23
N PHE A 237 -11.73 12.34 2.10
CA PHE A 237 -11.87 11.93 3.51
C PHE A 237 -11.25 12.95 4.47
N ARG A 238 -11.93 13.20 5.58
CA ARG A 238 -11.45 14.06 6.67
C ARG A 238 -10.19 13.49 7.30
N ASP A 239 -10.27 12.22 7.67
CA ASP A 239 -9.15 11.49 8.26
C ASP A 239 -8.86 10.22 7.47
N ILE A 240 -7.58 9.94 7.31
CA ILE A 240 -7.08 8.66 6.82
C ILE A 240 -6.12 8.11 7.88
N LEU A 241 -6.44 6.95 8.44
CA LEU A 241 -5.52 6.20 9.30
C LEU A 241 -4.93 5.05 8.48
N TYR A 242 -3.63 5.10 8.23
CA TYR A 242 -2.87 4.03 7.61
C TYR A 242 -2.06 3.27 8.67
N VAL A 243 -2.10 1.95 8.58
CA VAL A 243 -1.33 1.02 9.41
C VAL A 243 -0.59 0.04 8.49
N ARG A 244 0.74 0.00 8.58
CA ARG A 244 1.56 -1.02 7.91
C ARG A 244 1.35 -2.37 8.59
N SER A 245 0.44 -3.17 8.04
CA SER A 245 0.20 -4.53 8.52
C SER A 245 -0.38 -5.42 7.42
N ALA A 246 0.00 -6.70 7.42
CA ALA A 246 -0.68 -7.72 6.63
C ALA A 246 -1.98 -8.20 7.29
N HIS A 247 -2.11 -7.96 8.59
CA HIS A 247 -3.22 -8.41 9.42
C HIS A 247 -4.23 -7.28 9.68
N PHE A 248 -5.47 -7.67 9.97
CA PHE A 248 -6.53 -6.76 10.34
C PHE A 248 -6.67 -6.65 11.86
N ASP A 249 -6.29 -5.50 12.43
CA ASP A 249 -6.45 -5.21 13.86
C ASP A 249 -7.84 -4.60 14.11
N ALA A 250 -8.72 -5.40 14.71
CA ALA A 250 -10.07 -4.98 15.02
C ALA A 250 -10.16 -3.91 16.11
N GLY A 251 -9.25 -3.91 17.09
CA GLY A 251 -9.25 -2.92 18.16
C GLY A 251 -8.94 -1.53 17.61
N ILE A 252 -8.00 -1.45 16.67
CA ILE A 252 -7.76 -0.20 15.91
C ILE A 252 -9.01 0.22 15.14
N ALA A 253 -9.66 -0.70 14.44
CA ALA A 253 -10.84 -0.38 13.64
C ALA A 253 -12.01 0.13 14.49
N GLU A 254 -12.28 -0.50 15.63
CA GLU A 254 -13.36 -0.15 16.55
C GLU A 254 -13.12 1.22 17.22
N ARG A 255 -11.89 1.48 17.69
CA ARG A 255 -11.51 2.77 18.29
C ARG A 255 -11.46 3.90 17.26
N PHE A 256 -10.92 3.62 16.08
CA PHE A 256 -10.91 4.59 15.00
C PHE A 256 -12.34 4.89 14.57
N GLY A 257 -13.23 3.92 14.37
CA GLY A 257 -14.59 4.19 13.89
C GLY A 257 -14.60 4.74 12.46
N PRO A 258 -14.13 3.96 11.45
CA PRO A 258 -14.07 4.39 10.06
C PRO A 258 -15.46 4.43 9.41
N ASP A 259 -15.58 5.20 8.34
CA ASP A 259 -16.69 5.05 7.38
C ASP A 259 -16.35 4.02 6.30
N PHE A 260 -15.07 3.81 6.01
CA PHE A 260 -14.59 2.87 4.98
C PHE A 260 -13.35 2.13 5.46
N VAL A 261 -13.25 0.86 5.07
CA VAL A 261 -12.07 0.03 5.35
C VAL A 261 -11.45 -0.44 4.04
N LEU A 262 -10.17 -0.14 3.88
CA LEU A 262 -9.33 -0.64 2.79
C LEU A 262 -8.26 -1.56 3.38
N THR A 263 -8.14 -2.77 2.85
CA THR A 263 -6.96 -3.61 3.11
C THR A 263 -6.20 -3.78 1.80
N ALA A 264 -4.88 -3.83 1.86
CA ALA A 264 -4.07 -3.93 0.65
C ALA A 264 -2.82 -4.77 0.82
N THR A 265 -2.42 -5.43 -0.26
CA THR A 265 -1.17 -6.19 -0.32
C THR A 265 -0.58 -6.15 -1.73
N ALA A 266 0.72 -5.99 -1.87
CA ALA A 266 1.41 -6.22 -3.11
C ALA A 266 1.46 -7.72 -3.39
N GLU A 267 1.23 -8.09 -4.64
CA GLU A 267 1.12 -9.49 -5.08
C GLU A 267 2.31 -10.36 -4.65
N ARG A 268 3.52 -9.78 -4.53
CA ARG A 268 4.71 -10.51 -4.03
C ARG A 268 4.55 -11.06 -2.61
N TYR A 269 3.73 -10.45 -1.76
CA TYR A 269 3.47 -10.94 -0.41
C TYR A 269 2.51 -12.14 -0.40
N LEU A 270 1.84 -12.44 -1.51
CA LEU A 270 1.04 -13.68 -1.63
C LEU A 270 1.92 -14.94 -1.66
N ALA A 271 3.25 -14.81 -1.67
CA ALA A 271 4.16 -15.94 -1.46
C ALA A 271 3.85 -16.71 -0.16
N ALA A 272 3.47 -15.99 0.90
CA ALA A 272 3.05 -16.55 2.19
C ALA A 272 2.03 -15.60 2.85
N VAL A 273 0.82 -16.10 3.08
CA VAL A 273 -0.25 -15.37 3.76
C VAL A 273 -0.59 -16.11 5.05
N ASP A 274 -0.40 -15.42 6.16
CA ASP A 274 -0.72 -15.92 7.49
C ASP A 274 -2.18 -15.59 7.86
N ALA A 275 -2.74 -16.25 8.87
CA ALA A 275 -4.08 -15.95 9.34
C ALA A 275 -4.06 -14.62 10.14
N ASP A 276 -5.18 -13.89 10.15
CA ASP A 276 -5.32 -12.72 11.03
C ASP A 276 -5.14 -13.08 12.52
N ASP A 277 -5.53 -14.30 12.89
CA ASP A 277 -5.43 -14.80 14.27
C ASP A 277 -3.97 -14.99 14.72
N ASP A 278 -3.00 -14.93 13.79
CA ASP A 278 -1.57 -15.00 14.04
C ASP A 278 -0.96 -13.65 14.48
N LEU A 279 -1.75 -12.57 14.58
CA LEU A 279 -1.33 -11.28 15.18
C LEU A 279 -0.76 -11.44 16.60
N GLY A 280 -0.99 -12.59 17.25
CA GLY A 280 -0.62 -12.83 18.64
C GLY A 280 -1.64 -12.21 19.61
N ALA A 281 -1.37 -12.34 20.91
CA ALA A 281 -2.22 -11.76 21.95
C ALA A 281 -2.07 -10.23 22.09
N THR A 282 -1.02 -9.65 21.50
CA THR A 282 -0.66 -8.23 21.58
C THR A 282 -1.04 -7.53 20.27
N GLY A 283 -1.92 -6.53 20.32
CA GLY A 283 -2.31 -5.75 19.15
C GLY A 283 -1.16 -4.88 18.62
N ILE A 284 -1.36 -4.22 17.48
CA ILE A 284 -0.32 -3.38 16.84
C ILE A 284 0.09 -2.22 17.76
N LEU A 285 -0.88 -1.64 18.47
CA LEU A 285 -0.63 -0.54 19.40
C LEU A 285 0.14 -1.01 20.64
N ASP A 286 -0.15 -2.21 21.15
CA ASP A 286 0.54 -2.79 22.30
C ASP A 286 2.01 -3.08 21.94
N ALA A 287 2.26 -3.65 20.75
CA ALA A 287 3.61 -3.90 20.26
C ALA A 287 4.46 -2.61 20.12
N LEU A 288 3.82 -1.47 19.83
CA LEU A 288 4.49 -0.17 19.83
C LEU A 288 4.73 0.35 21.26
N ALA A 289 3.77 0.18 22.17
CA ALA A 289 3.87 0.62 23.55
C ALA A 289 4.94 -0.15 24.34
N ASP A 290 5.11 -1.44 24.05
CA ASP A 290 6.11 -2.32 24.68
C ASP A 290 7.53 -2.11 24.13
N SER A 291 7.70 -1.30 23.10
CA SER A 291 9.01 -1.03 22.50
C SER A 291 9.79 -0.01 23.34
N ASP A 292 10.84 -0.48 24.03
CA ASP A 292 11.67 0.33 24.94
C ASP A 292 12.23 1.60 24.30
N ASP A 293 12.60 1.54 23.02
CA ASP A 293 13.21 2.65 22.27
C ASP A 293 12.21 3.49 21.46
N TYR A 294 10.93 3.13 21.44
CA TYR A 294 9.93 3.86 20.67
C TYR A 294 9.46 5.12 21.42
N ARG A 295 9.89 6.28 20.95
CA ARG A 295 9.52 7.61 21.49
C ARG A 295 9.10 8.50 20.32
N PRO A 296 7.88 8.32 19.79
CA PRO A 296 7.47 9.02 18.60
C PRO A 296 7.29 10.51 18.84
N ASP A 297 7.28 11.28 17.76
CA ASP A 297 7.01 12.72 17.81
C ASP A 297 5.73 13.04 18.64
N PRO A 298 5.76 14.05 19.53
CA PRO A 298 4.60 14.40 20.35
C PRO A 298 3.36 14.81 19.55
N ALA A 299 3.53 15.46 18.39
CA ALA A 299 2.42 15.81 17.52
C ALA A 299 1.80 14.57 16.86
N PHE A 300 2.63 13.58 16.48
CA PHE A 300 2.13 12.27 16.07
C PHE A 300 1.34 11.57 17.19
N THR A 301 1.89 11.57 18.41
CA THR A 301 1.23 10.94 19.56
C THR A 301 -0.14 11.58 19.82
N ALA A 302 -0.21 12.91 19.87
CA ALA A 302 -1.46 13.64 20.05
C ALA A 302 -2.47 13.35 18.93
N ALA A 303 -2.01 13.27 17.67
CA ALA A 303 -2.86 12.91 16.54
C ALA A 303 -3.40 11.48 16.64
N LEU A 304 -2.55 10.51 16.98
CA LEU A 304 -2.95 9.11 17.11
C LEU A 304 -3.97 8.92 18.23
N GLU A 305 -3.71 9.51 19.39
CA GLU A 305 -4.64 9.47 20.51
C GLU A 305 -5.98 10.13 20.18
N ALA A 306 -5.97 11.33 19.59
CA ALA A 306 -7.19 12.05 19.24
C ALA A 306 -8.02 11.32 18.17
N THR A 307 -7.37 10.77 17.14
CA THR A 307 -8.07 10.04 16.06
C THR A 307 -8.63 8.69 16.51
N LEU A 308 -7.96 7.99 17.42
CA LEU A 308 -8.46 6.75 18.03
C LEU A 308 -9.46 7.00 19.16
N ALA A 309 -9.57 8.23 19.67
CA ALA A 309 -10.56 8.61 20.67
C ALA A 309 -11.88 9.12 20.05
N PHE A 310 -12.00 9.14 18.71
CA PHE A 310 -13.14 9.74 18.02
C PHE A 310 -14.50 9.16 18.47
N VAL A 311 -14.57 7.84 18.68
CA VAL A 311 -15.81 7.16 19.07
C VAL A 311 -16.14 7.41 20.55
N ASP A 312 -15.16 7.23 21.44
CA ASP A 312 -15.37 7.23 22.89
C ASP A 312 -15.29 8.63 23.53
N GLU A 313 -14.47 9.52 22.97
CA GLU A 313 -14.22 10.88 23.46
C GLU A 313 -14.23 11.91 22.31
N PRO A 314 -15.36 12.13 21.61
CA PRO A 314 -15.42 13.00 20.43
C PRO A 314 -14.99 14.45 20.69
N ALA A 315 -15.12 14.93 21.93
CA ALA A 315 -14.63 16.26 22.33
C ALA A 315 -13.10 16.37 22.26
N ARG A 316 -12.36 15.29 22.56
CA ARG A 316 -10.90 15.24 22.46
C ARG A 316 -10.46 15.35 21.00
N TYR A 317 -11.11 14.59 20.11
CA TYR A 317 -10.88 14.69 18.68
C TYR A 317 -11.16 16.12 18.16
N ALA A 318 -12.31 16.69 18.52
CA ALA A 318 -12.70 18.03 18.06
C ALA A 318 -11.72 19.12 18.50
N ALA A 319 -11.24 19.07 19.75
CA ALA A 319 -10.24 20.01 20.26
C ALA A 319 -8.89 19.89 19.52
N TRP A 320 -8.45 18.65 19.26
CA TRP A 320 -7.25 18.40 18.47
C TRP A 320 -7.40 18.89 17.02
N ALA A 321 -8.50 18.56 16.36
CA ALA A 321 -8.77 18.99 14.98
C ALA A 321 -8.76 20.52 14.87
N ALA A 322 -9.43 21.23 15.78
CA ALA A 322 -9.40 22.70 15.81
C ALA A 322 -7.98 23.28 15.97
N THR A 323 -7.09 22.59 16.69
CA THR A 323 -5.68 23.00 16.84
C THR A 323 -4.88 22.79 15.56
N VAL A 324 -5.14 21.72 14.82
CA VAL A 324 -4.44 21.39 13.56
C VAL A 324 -4.97 22.23 12.38
N GLU A 325 -6.24 22.64 12.43
CA GLU A 325 -6.88 23.43 11.38
C GLU A 325 -6.69 24.95 11.52
N GLY A 326 -6.36 25.42 12.73
CA GLY A 326 -6.08 26.83 13.04
C GLY A 326 -4.74 27.33 12.52
#